data_AF-A0A088CAF1-F1
#
_entry.id   AF-A0A088CAF1-F1
#
_cell.length_a   1.000
_cell.length_b   1.000
_cell.length_c   1.000
_cell.angle_alpha   90.00
_cell.angle_beta   90.00
_cell.angle_gamma   90.00
#
_symmetry.space_group_name_H-M   'P 1'
#
loop_
_entity.id
_entity.type
_entity.pdbx_description
1 polymer ?
#
loop_
_entity_poly.entity_id
_entity_poly.type
_entity_poly.pdbx_seq_one_letter_code
_entity_poly.pdbx_strand_id
1 'polypeptide(L)'
;MMHNSIADPVVKLFIKNNCLHLMSLDKYTKEINPKDFIDYPIDGPDKQGHPSLYAGKSGCYAFLCLKTGDYYVGSAICLNTRYKTHKVRSSRPERGGSTSLYLSVREHGWHNFIWRPLIVTSNYINNFIKQNPEHELSLESLFILRSLTQFEARLFEQVLLTQFRPKLNSNYTVVFPYSNKEISAYIIFEGSKPLEVRVGDNAEFSMKFSSKNRAAVSLGIPKTTLDRYINLKIFTIYSPVLEMDVYLIDPSKPLSEDSPSYTTTDGVMTITGVDLYALAKGKLFALSLDKKSLFGIYDNPSKAAMSLDGRSDSRYISRYINLERPVAVGEDKTPVYFIMNPDWKTDIIGRIAARPGERKKSGRSRSIVLVDVLNKSALVFSTVSNMSRYIGRNALTDTGYVKKYMNPTKLYKGRYEFHYRDEFTGTITGKGSL
;
A
#
# COMPACT_ATOMS: atom_id res chain seq x y z
N MET A 1 -23.52 -20.97 -6.08
CA MET A 1 -24.07 -20.51 -4.79
C MET A 1 -24.02 -18.99 -4.56
N MET A 2 -23.27 -18.18 -5.32
CA MET A 2 -23.22 -16.69 -5.15
C MET A 2 -24.50 -15.92 -5.53
N HIS A 3 -25.39 -16.47 -6.36
CA HIS A 3 -26.54 -15.71 -6.89
C HIS A 3 -27.71 -15.51 -5.91
N ASN A 4 -27.80 -16.30 -4.84
CA ASN A 4 -28.97 -16.29 -3.97
C ASN A 4 -28.91 -15.22 -2.86
N SER A 5 -27.75 -14.61 -2.62
CA SER A 5 -27.57 -13.56 -1.61
C SER A 5 -27.62 -12.12 -2.16
N ILE A 6 -27.66 -11.95 -3.48
CA ILE A 6 -27.65 -10.62 -4.10
C ILE A 6 -29.05 -10.01 -3.97
N ALA A 7 -29.16 -8.95 -3.16
CA ALA A 7 -30.43 -8.25 -2.94
C ALA A 7 -30.89 -7.43 -4.15
N ASP A 8 -29.95 -6.99 -5.00
CA ASP A 8 -30.22 -6.18 -6.20
C ASP A 8 -30.70 -7.06 -7.38
N PRO A 9 -31.99 -6.97 -7.76
CA PRO A 9 -32.57 -7.84 -8.80
C PRO A 9 -32.02 -7.53 -10.19
N VAL A 10 -31.65 -6.27 -10.48
CA VAL A 10 -31.11 -5.85 -11.78
C VAL A 10 -29.71 -6.38 -11.97
N VAL A 11 -28.86 -6.26 -10.94
CA VAL A 11 -27.51 -6.82 -10.94
C VAL A 11 -27.55 -8.34 -10.98
N LYS A 12 -28.46 -8.97 -10.24
CA LYS A 12 -28.65 -10.43 -10.29
C LYS A 12 -29.01 -10.92 -11.69
N LEU A 13 -29.91 -10.21 -12.39
CA LEU A 13 -30.28 -10.51 -13.77
C LEU A 13 -29.10 -10.30 -14.73
N PHE A 14 -28.36 -9.20 -14.58
CA PHE A 14 -27.16 -8.93 -15.39
C PHE A 14 -26.12 -10.04 -15.24
N ILE A 15 -25.81 -10.48 -14.02
CA ILE A 15 -24.82 -11.55 -13.80
C ILE A 15 -25.33 -12.86 -14.42
N LYS A 16 -26.63 -13.16 -14.31
CA LYS A 16 -27.22 -14.34 -14.96
C LYS A 16 -27.04 -14.28 -16.49
N ASN A 17 -27.20 -13.11 -17.10
CA ASN A 17 -27.13 -13.01 -18.56
C ASN A 17 -25.71 -12.90 -19.10
N ASN A 18 -24.77 -12.34 -18.33
CA ASN A 18 -23.45 -11.94 -18.84
C ASN A 18 -22.27 -12.65 -18.17
N CYS A 19 -22.48 -13.41 -17.09
CA CYS A 19 -21.39 -13.99 -16.29
C CYS A 19 -21.54 -15.50 -16.05
N LEU A 20 -22.60 -16.15 -16.55
CA LEU A 20 -22.78 -17.59 -16.34
C LEU A 20 -21.70 -18.44 -17.00
N HIS A 21 -21.10 -17.98 -18.11
CA HIS A 21 -19.96 -18.65 -18.76
C HIS A 21 -18.74 -18.75 -17.86
N LEU A 22 -18.63 -17.88 -16.83
CA LEU A 22 -17.54 -17.95 -15.86
C LEU A 22 -17.56 -19.26 -15.05
N MET A 23 -18.71 -19.94 -14.97
CA MET A 23 -18.87 -21.23 -14.30
C MET A 23 -18.39 -22.42 -15.14
N SER A 24 -18.06 -22.20 -16.42
CA SER A 24 -17.68 -23.21 -17.42
C SER A 24 -16.43 -22.80 -18.24
N LEU A 25 -15.58 -21.96 -17.64
CA LEU A 25 -14.33 -21.47 -18.24
C LEU A 25 -13.22 -22.53 -18.37
N ASP A 26 -13.43 -23.74 -17.85
CA ASP A 26 -12.55 -24.90 -17.97
C ASP A 26 -12.28 -25.32 -19.44
N LYS A 27 -13.05 -24.81 -20.40
CA LYS A 27 -12.97 -25.17 -21.83
C LYS A 27 -12.11 -24.27 -22.73
N TYR A 28 -11.60 -23.13 -22.24
CA TYR A 28 -10.89 -22.14 -23.08
C TYR A 28 -9.39 -22.06 -22.81
N THR A 29 -8.61 -23.04 -23.28
CA THR A 29 -7.14 -23.03 -23.08
C THR A 29 -6.30 -23.56 -24.25
N LYS A 30 -6.86 -23.73 -25.46
CA LYS A 30 -6.15 -24.43 -26.55
C LYS A 30 -5.30 -23.61 -27.53
N GLU A 31 -5.22 -22.28 -27.44
CA GLU A 31 -4.64 -21.49 -28.56
C GLU A 31 -3.77 -20.30 -28.12
N ILE A 32 -2.73 -20.52 -27.30
CA ILE A 32 -1.72 -19.46 -27.08
C ILE A 32 -0.36 -20.03 -27.41
N ASN A 33 0.23 -19.57 -28.52
CA ASN A 33 1.53 -20.06 -28.99
C ASN A 33 2.64 -19.08 -28.59
N PRO A 34 3.76 -19.54 -28.00
CA PRO A 34 4.89 -18.68 -27.66
C PRO A 34 5.54 -17.93 -28.84
N LYS A 35 5.11 -18.18 -30.08
CA LYS A 35 5.60 -17.48 -31.28
C LYS A 35 4.83 -16.19 -31.59
N ASP A 36 3.76 -15.89 -30.86
CA ASP A 36 2.90 -14.72 -31.12
C ASP A 36 3.43 -13.40 -30.50
N PHE A 37 4.63 -13.42 -29.89
CA PHE A 37 5.26 -12.26 -29.23
C PHE A 37 6.10 -11.38 -30.16
N ILE A 38 5.64 -11.14 -31.40
CA ILE A 38 6.37 -10.32 -32.37
C ILE A 38 5.71 -8.92 -32.46
N ASP A 39 6.59 -7.92 -32.32
CA ASP A 39 6.45 -6.47 -32.53
C ASP A 39 5.63 -5.64 -31.53
N TYR A 40 6.31 -5.06 -30.52
CA TYR A 40 6.17 -3.65 -30.12
C TYR A 40 7.09 -3.27 -28.93
N PRO A 41 8.17 -2.49 -29.11
CA PRO A 41 8.96 -1.96 -27.99
C PRO A 41 8.16 -0.93 -27.16
N ILE A 42 8.28 -0.99 -25.82
CA ILE A 42 7.47 -0.23 -24.85
C ILE A 42 7.49 1.31 -25.02
N ASP A 43 8.51 1.85 -25.70
CA ASP A 43 8.67 3.29 -25.91
C ASP A 43 8.64 3.66 -27.42
N GLY A 44 7.97 2.86 -28.26
CA GLY A 44 7.77 3.16 -29.68
C GLY A 44 6.71 4.24 -29.93
N PRO A 45 6.86 5.10 -30.96
CA PRO A 45 5.87 6.15 -31.28
C PRO A 45 4.57 5.62 -31.89
N ASP A 46 4.49 4.31 -32.20
CA ASP A 46 3.29 3.70 -32.77
C ASP A 46 2.20 3.51 -31.70
N LYS A 47 0.97 3.88 -32.05
CA LYS A 47 -0.21 3.77 -31.18
C LYS A 47 -0.81 2.37 -31.20
N GLN A 48 -0.57 1.57 -32.25
CA GLN A 48 -1.15 0.23 -32.34
C GLN A 48 -0.58 -0.67 -31.22
N GLY A 49 -1.46 -1.25 -30.39
CA GLY A 49 -1.06 -2.12 -29.28
C GLY A 49 -0.58 -1.41 -28.00
N HIS A 50 -0.49 -0.07 -27.98
CA HIS A 50 -0.06 0.67 -26.78
C HIS A 50 -1.03 0.44 -25.60
N PRO A 51 -0.53 0.27 -24.35
CA PRO A 51 -1.37 0.03 -23.17
C PRO A 51 -2.51 1.03 -22.96
N SER A 52 -2.37 2.27 -23.43
CA SER A 52 -3.43 3.29 -23.34
C SER A 52 -4.70 2.94 -24.11
N LEU A 53 -4.61 2.14 -25.19
CA LEU A 53 -5.76 1.67 -25.96
C LEU A 53 -6.59 0.62 -25.21
N TYR A 54 -6.08 0.12 -24.08
CA TYR A 54 -6.73 -0.86 -23.22
C TYR A 54 -7.21 -0.24 -21.90
N ALA A 55 -7.49 1.07 -21.91
CA ALA A 55 -8.21 1.73 -20.83
C ALA A 55 -9.61 1.12 -20.64
N GLY A 56 -9.97 0.81 -19.39
CA GLY A 56 -11.25 0.19 -19.05
C GLY A 56 -11.42 -1.28 -19.48
N LYS A 57 -10.39 -1.90 -20.09
CA LYS A 57 -10.40 -3.31 -20.52
C LYS A 57 -9.69 -4.21 -19.50
N SER A 58 -10.35 -5.30 -19.13
CA SER A 58 -9.82 -6.33 -18.22
C SER A 58 -9.06 -7.40 -19.00
N GLY A 59 -8.22 -8.18 -18.31
CA GLY A 59 -7.63 -9.39 -18.90
C GLY A 59 -6.19 -9.67 -18.47
N CYS A 60 -5.49 -10.46 -19.30
CA CYS A 60 -4.10 -10.85 -19.12
C CYS A 60 -3.17 -10.09 -20.07
N TYR A 61 -1.94 -9.86 -19.62
CA TYR A 61 -0.87 -9.24 -20.40
C TYR A 61 0.46 -9.91 -20.12
N ALA A 62 1.44 -9.65 -20.98
CA ALA A 62 2.82 -10.05 -20.79
C ALA A 62 3.79 -8.86 -20.88
N PHE A 63 4.93 -8.99 -20.20
CA PHE A 63 6.14 -8.24 -20.50
C PHE A 63 7.21 -9.21 -21.02
N LEU A 64 7.80 -8.97 -22.18
CA LEU A 64 8.91 -9.75 -22.74
C LEU A 64 10.19 -8.92 -22.69
N CYS A 65 11.27 -9.46 -22.14
CA CYS A 65 12.59 -8.84 -22.20
C CYS A 65 13.29 -9.22 -23.52
N LEU A 66 13.60 -8.22 -24.34
CA LEU A 66 14.27 -8.39 -25.62
C LEU A 66 15.72 -8.87 -25.48
N LYS A 67 16.37 -8.62 -24.33
CA LYS A 67 17.76 -9.01 -24.08
C LYS A 67 17.90 -10.48 -23.70
N THR A 68 16.99 -11.00 -22.89
CA THR A 68 17.07 -12.36 -22.35
C THR A 68 16.08 -13.33 -22.98
N GLY A 69 15.05 -12.83 -23.66
CA GLY A 69 13.90 -13.62 -24.10
C GLY A 69 12.97 -14.04 -22.96
N ASP A 70 13.26 -13.66 -21.72
CA ASP A 70 12.43 -14.01 -20.58
C ASP A 70 11.19 -13.11 -20.52
N TYR A 71 10.07 -13.67 -20.08
CA TYR A 71 8.81 -12.94 -20.01
C TYR A 71 8.12 -13.10 -18.65
N TYR A 72 7.23 -12.14 -18.38
CA TYR A 72 6.33 -12.05 -17.24
C TYR A 72 4.90 -12.11 -17.75
N VAL A 73 3.99 -12.75 -17.01
CA VAL A 73 2.55 -12.71 -17.25
C VAL A 73 1.83 -12.12 -16.03
N GLY A 74 0.82 -11.29 -16.26
CA GLY A 74 -0.06 -10.82 -15.20
C GLY A 74 -1.48 -10.57 -15.67
N SER A 75 -2.40 -10.40 -14.73
CA SER A 75 -3.78 -9.95 -15.01
C SER A 75 -4.11 -8.60 -14.38
N ALA A 76 -5.17 -7.97 -14.88
CA ALA A 76 -5.73 -6.74 -14.34
C ALA A 76 -7.21 -6.57 -14.68
N ILE A 77 -7.91 -5.80 -13.83
CA ILE A 77 -9.27 -5.28 -14.09
C ILE A 77 -9.22 -4.15 -15.16
N CYS A 78 -8.14 -3.36 -15.16
CA CYS A 78 -7.75 -2.48 -16.27
C CYS A 78 -6.27 -2.66 -16.62
N LEU A 79 -6.02 -3.06 -17.87
CA LEU A 79 -4.69 -3.29 -18.41
C LEU A 79 -3.83 -2.01 -18.42
N ASN A 80 -4.39 -0.87 -18.83
CA ASN A 80 -3.68 0.42 -18.87
C ASN A 80 -3.20 0.86 -17.47
N THR A 81 -4.10 0.86 -16.48
CA THR A 81 -3.80 1.27 -15.11
C THR A 81 -2.76 0.35 -14.48
N ARG A 82 -2.84 -0.95 -14.79
CA ARG A 82 -1.84 -1.91 -14.33
C ARG A 82 -0.47 -1.64 -14.93
N TYR A 83 -0.38 -1.34 -16.22
CA TYR A 83 0.86 -0.94 -16.87
C TYR A 83 1.49 0.30 -16.20
N LYS A 84 0.72 1.37 -16.00
CA LYS A 84 1.18 2.58 -15.27
C LYS A 84 1.68 2.23 -13.86
N THR A 85 0.98 1.33 -13.17
CA THR A 85 1.39 0.85 -11.85
C THR A 85 2.74 0.14 -11.88
N HIS A 86 3.02 -0.67 -12.91
CA HIS A 86 4.34 -1.30 -13.08
C HIS A 86 5.45 -0.28 -13.27
N LYS A 87 5.26 0.76 -14.12
CA LYS A 87 6.22 1.86 -14.28
C LYS A 87 6.52 2.53 -12.92
N VAL A 88 5.49 2.91 -12.16
CA VAL A 88 5.67 3.56 -10.84
C VAL A 88 6.30 2.64 -9.79
N ARG A 89 5.93 1.35 -9.76
CA ARG A 89 6.49 0.41 -8.77
C ARG A 89 7.92 0.01 -9.07
N SER A 90 8.28 -0.11 -10.35
CA SER A 90 9.65 -0.45 -10.76
C SER A 90 10.66 0.63 -10.33
N SER A 91 10.25 1.90 -10.34
CA SER A 91 11.07 3.06 -9.94
C SER A 91 11.08 3.32 -8.43
N ARG A 92 10.29 2.59 -7.63
CA ARG A 92 10.20 2.75 -6.17
C ARG A 92 10.39 1.41 -5.44
N PRO A 93 11.62 0.86 -5.43
CA PRO A 93 11.98 -0.42 -4.81
C PRO A 93 11.40 -0.62 -3.41
N GLU A 94 11.55 0.41 -2.59
CA GLU A 94 11.23 0.47 -1.17
C GLU A 94 9.73 0.44 -0.85
N ARG A 95 8.85 0.62 -1.84
CA ARG A 95 7.39 0.71 -1.64
C ARG A 95 6.55 -0.37 -2.34
N GLY A 96 7.13 -1.32 -3.09
CA GLY A 96 6.27 -2.12 -3.97
C GLY A 96 6.76 -3.43 -4.58
N GLY A 97 7.98 -3.87 -4.28
CA GLY A 97 8.38 -5.27 -4.47
C GLY A 97 9.69 -5.47 -5.21
N SER A 98 10.54 -6.35 -4.69
CA SER A 98 11.69 -6.92 -5.39
C SER A 98 11.24 -8.16 -6.18
N THR A 99 10.34 -7.98 -7.15
CA THR A 99 9.88 -9.09 -8.02
C THR A 99 10.87 -9.30 -9.16
N SER A 100 10.95 -10.52 -9.70
CA SER A 100 11.88 -10.87 -10.78
C SER A 100 11.72 -9.95 -12.00
N LEU A 101 10.49 -9.58 -12.37
CA LEU A 101 10.22 -8.55 -13.39
C LEU A 101 10.95 -7.22 -13.08
N TYR A 102 10.81 -6.67 -11.88
CA TYR A 102 11.39 -5.36 -11.57
C TYR A 102 12.91 -5.40 -11.39
N LEU A 103 13.46 -6.55 -10.98
CA LEU A 103 14.91 -6.77 -10.99
C LEU A 103 15.44 -6.76 -12.43
N SER A 104 14.79 -7.49 -13.33
CA SER A 104 15.16 -7.53 -14.75
C SER A 104 14.99 -6.17 -15.44
N VAL A 105 13.94 -5.42 -15.11
CA VAL A 105 13.75 -4.03 -15.58
C VAL A 105 14.85 -3.09 -15.09
N ARG A 106 15.41 -3.29 -13.88
CA ARG A 106 16.55 -2.48 -13.41
C ARG A 106 17.84 -2.82 -14.13
N GLU A 107 18.02 -4.10 -14.44
CA GLU A 107 19.23 -4.58 -15.11
C GLU A 107 19.26 -4.18 -16.59
N HIS A 108 18.13 -4.29 -17.29
CA HIS A 108 18.07 -4.08 -18.73
C HIS A 108 17.36 -2.79 -19.15
N GLY A 109 16.63 -2.11 -18.25
CA GLY A 109 15.86 -0.91 -18.56
C GLY A 109 14.55 -1.20 -19.31
N TRP A 110 13.56 -0.32 -19.14
CA TRP A 110 12.22 -0.48 -19.76
C TRP A 110 12.22 -0.51 -21.29
N HIS A 111 13.18 0.15 -21.94
CA HIS A 111 13.33 0.18 -23.40
C HIS A 111 13.62 -1.20 -24.00
N ASN A 112 14.15 -2.14 -23.19
CA ASN A 112 14.39 -3.53 -23.59
C ASN A 112 13.21 -4.45 -23.28
N PHE A 113 12.03 -3.90 -23.01
CA PHE A 113 10.83 -4.69 -22.77
C PHE A 113 9.75 -4.38 -23.81
N ILE A 114 8.95 -5.39 -24.11
CA ILE A 114 7.72 -5.33 -24.89
C ILE A 114 6.56 -5.60 -23.95
N TRP A 115 5.49 -4.80 -24.01
CA TRP A 115 4.23 -5.09 -23.32
C TRP A 115 3.17 -5.50 -24.33
N ARG A 116 2.37 -6.52 -24.01
CA ARG A 116 1.26 -6.95 -24.89
C ARG A 116 0.08 -7.49 -24.09
N PRO A 117 -1.16 -7.21 -24.49
CA PRO A 117 -2.31 -7.95 -23.98
C PRO A 117 -2.33 -9.35 -24.58
N LEU A 118 -2.51 -10.37 -23.75
CA LEU A 118 -2.63 -11.77 -24.18
C LEU A 118 -4.08 -12.15 -24.40
N ILE A 119 -4.92 -11.83 -23.43
CA ILE A 119 -6.35 -12.12 -23.43
C ILE A 119 -7.04 -10.88 -22.91
N VAL A 120 -7.98 -10.34 -23.67
CA VAL A 120 -8.84 -9.24 -23.24
C VAL A 120 -10.17 -9.82 -22.82
N THR A 121 -10.57 -9.57 -21.57
CA THR A 121 -11.80 -10.09 -20.98
C THR A 121 -12.78 -8.95 -20.70
N SER A 122 -14.00 -9.30 -20.29
CA SER A 122 -15.02 -8.31 -20.00
C SER A 122 -14.68 -7.55 -18.71
N ASN A 123 -14.92 -6.23 -18.72
CA ASN A 123 -15.02 -5.45 -17.49
C ASN A 123 -16.51 -5.32 -17.14
N TYR A 124 -16.99 -6.16 -16.22
CA TYR A 124 -18.41 -6.26 -15.91
C TYR A 124 -18.96 -5.03 -15.20
N ILE A 125 -18.10 -4.24 -14.54
CA ILE A 125 -18.51 -2.95 -13.98
C ILE A 125 -18.85 -2.00 -15.13
N ASN A 126 -17.92 -1.82 -16.07
CA ASN A 126 -18.11 -0.93 -17.21
C ASN A 126 -19.27 -1.38 -18.11
N ASN A 127 -19.39 -2.69 -18.34
CA ASN A 127 -20.50 -3.24 -19.11
C ASN A 127 -21.85 -3.04 -18.41
N PHE A 128 -21.91 -3.24 -17.08
CA PHE A 128 -23.13 -3.00 -16.32
C PHE A 128 -23.55 -1.53 -16.38
N ILE A 129 -22.62 -0.61 -16.11
CA ILE A 129 -22.85 0.84 -16.13
C ILE A 129 -23.35 1.27 -17.52
N LYS A 130 -22.74 0.75 -18.59
CA LYS A 130 -23.15 1.08 -19.96
C LYS A 130 -24.54 0.54 -20.31
N GLN A 131 -24.92 -0.63 -19.81
CA GLN A 131 -26.22 -1.26 -20.09
C GLN A 131 -27.34 -0.73 -19.18
N ASN A 132 -27.02 -0.20 -18.01
CA ASN A 132 -27.97 0.24 -16.99
C ASN A 132 -27.55 1.62 -16.44
N PRO A 133 -27.50 2.67 -17.27
CA PRO A 133 -26.97 3.98 -16.88
C PRO A 133 -27.79 4.66 -15.77
N GLU A 134 -29.09 4.39 -15.67
CA GLU A 134 -29.94 4.98 -14.63
C GLU A 134 -29.96 4.17 -13.33
N HIS A 135 -29.35 2.98 -13.31
CA HIS A 135 -29.38 2.08 -12.16
C HIS A 135 -28.25 2.37 -11.18
N GLU A 136 -28.60 2.67 -9.93
CA GLU A 136 -27.63 2.95 -8.89
C GLU A 136 -26.99 1.66 -8.36
N LEU A 137 -25.66 1.55 -8.51
CA LEU A 137 -24.90 0.41 -7.97
C LEU A 137 -24.70 0.53 -6.46
N SER A 138 -25.29 -0.41 -5.72
CA SER A 138 -24.94 -0.61 -4.32
C SER A 138 -23.47 -1.01 -4.15
N LEU A 139 -22.91 -0.78 -2.96
CA LEU A 139 -21.56 -1.22 -2.60
C LEU A 139 -21.35 -2.73 -2.79
N GLU A 140 -22.36 -3.51 -2.44
CA GLU A 140 -22.35 -4.96 -2.60
C GLU A 140 -22.32 -5.33 -4.09
N SER A 141 -23.20 -4.71 -4.88
CA SER A 141 -23.27 -4.89 -6.33
C SER A 141 -21.94 -4.56 -7.01
N LEU A 142 -21.32 -3.41 -6.65
CA LEU A 142 -20.03 -3.00 -7.18
C LEU A 142 -18.91 -3.98 -6.80
N PHE A 143 -18.88 -4.43 -5.54
CA PHE A 143 -17.90 -5.42 -5.08
C PHE A 143 -18.03 -6.73 -5.84
N ILE A 144 -19.25 -7.20 -6.09
CA ILE A 144 -19.52 -8.43 -6.84
C ILE A 144 -19.07 -8.29 -8.29
N LEU A 145 -19.49 -7.24 -9.01
CA LEU A 145 -19.10 -7.02 -10.41
C LEU A 145 -17.59 -6.87 -10.57
N ARG A 146 -16.93 -6.19 -9.62
CA ARG A 146 -15.47 -6.10 -9.55
C ARG A 146 -14.81 -7.45 -9.35
N SER A 147 -15.36 -8.26 -8.44
CA SER A 147 -14.84 -9.59 -8.14
C SER A 147 -14.99 -10.53 -9.32
N LEU A 148 -16.11 -10.49 -10.05
CA LEU A 148 -16.32 -11.25 -11.29
C LEU A 148 -15.33 -10.82 -12.39
N THR A 149 -15.13 -9.50 -12.55
CA THR A 149 -14.19 -8.95 -13.53
C THR A 149 -12.76 -9.41 -13.25
N GLN A 150 -12.38 -9.39 -11.97
CA GLN A 150 -11.08 -9.86 -11.53
C GLN A 150 -10.95 -11.38 -11.67
N PHE A 151 -12.01 -12.13 -11.38
CA PHE A 151 -12.02 -13.59 -11.42
C PHE A 151 -11.73 -14.14 -12.80
N GLU A 152 -12.42 -13.63 -13.83
CA GLU A 152 -12.20 -14.06 -15.21
C GLU A 152 -10.73 -13.86 -15.62
N ALA A 153 -10.20 -12.65 -15.42
CA ALA A 153 -8.82 -12.33 -15.78
C ALA A 153 -7.78 -13.15 -14.97
N ARG A 154 -8.05 -13.40 -13.69
CA ARG A 154 -7.17 -14.18 -12.79
C ARG A 154 -7.16 -15.66 -13.11
N LEU A 155 -8.29 -16.21 -13.57
CA LEU A 155 -8.37 -17.60 -13.99
C LEU A 155 -7.48 -17.84 -15.21
N PHE A 156 -7.56 -16.95 -16.21
CA PHE A 156 -6.68 -16.99 -17.37
C PHE A 156 -5.21 -16.81 -16.98
N GLU A 157 -4.89 -15.90 -16.06
CA GLU A 157 -3.51 -15.78 -15.56
C GLU A 157 -3.03 -17.09 -14.93
N GLN A 158 -3.85 -17.77 -14.13
CA GLN A 158 -3.47 -19.05 -13.52
C GLN A 158 -3.19 -20.11 -14.58
N VAL A 159 -4.01 -20.20 -15.62
CA VAL A 159 -3.78 -21.10 -16.77
C VAL A 159 -2.42 -20.78 -17.41
N LEU A 160 -2.20 -19.52 -17.77
CA LEU A 160 -0.98 -19.07 -18.43
C LEU A 160 0.26 -19.36 -17.58
N LEU A 161 0.22 -19.07 -16.28
CA LEU A 161 1.32 -19.35 -15.37
C LEU A 161 1.59 -20.85 -15.22
N THR A 162 0.54 -21.68 -15.20
CA THR A 162 0.67 -23.13 -15.06
C THR A 162 1.28 -23.77 -16.30
N GLN A 163 0.82 -23.32 -17.49
CA GLN A 163 1.25 -23.86 -18.77
C GLN A 163 2.66 -23.38 -19.16
N PHE A 164 2.93 -22.09 -19.00
CA PHE A 164 4.11 -21.46 -19.59
C PHE A 164 5.26 -21.20 -18.60
N ARG A 165 4.97 -21.17 -17.29
CA ARG A 165 5.96 -20.92 -16.21
C ARG A 165 6.95 -19.78 -16.51
N PRO A 166 6.47 -18.56 -16.81
CA PRO A 166 7.32 -17.40 -17.13
C PRO A 166 8.41 -17.14 -16.08
N LYS A 167 9.68 -17.02 -16.50
CA LYS A 167 10.82 -16.83 -15.57
C LYS A 167 10.74 -15.53 -14.76
N LEU A 168 10.11 -14.49 -15.29
CA LEU A 168 10.01 -13.21 -14.60
C LEU A 168 8.85 -13.17 -13.59
N ASN A 169 8.06 -14.24 -13.48
CA ASN A 169 7.11 -14.44 -12.39
C ASN A 169 7.79 -15.13 -11.21
N SER A 170 7.72 -14.52 -10.03
CA SER A 170 8.28 -15.10 -8.79
C SER A 170 7.38 -16.16 -8.15
N ASN A 171 6.11 -16.26 -8.60
CA ASN A 171 5.14 -17.24 -8.14
C ASN A 171 4.22 -17.60 -9.31
N TYR A 172 3.85 -18.88 -9.42
CA TYR A 172 2.94 -19.41 -10.43
C TYR A 172 1.53 -19.65 -9.90
N THR A 173 1.30 -19.33 -8.62
CA THR A 173 -0.03 -19.38 -8.00
C THR A 173 -0.61 -17.98 -7.92
N VAL A 174 -1.76 -17.81 -8.55
CA VAL A 174 -2.58 -16.61 -8.50
C VAL A 174 -3.38 -16.62 -7.20
N VAL A 175 -3.31 -15.50 -6.47
CA VAL A 175 -4.13 -15.31 -5.26
C VAL A 175 -5.45 -14.68 -5.66
N PHE A 176 -6.53 -15.36 -5.29
CA PHE A 176 -7.89 -14.87 -5.39
C PHE A 176 -8.23 -14.15 -4.08
N PRO A 177 -8.32 -12.81 -4.05
CA PRO A 177 -8.46 -12.04 -2.80
C PRO A 177 -9.87 -12.09 -2.18
N TYR A 178 -10.76 -12.94 -2.68
CA TYR A 178 -12.12 -13.13 -2.18
C TYR A 178 -12.20 -14.48 -1.44
N SER A 179 -12.29 -14.42 -0.11
CA SER A 179 -12.63 -15.56 0.74
C SER A 179 -14.16 -15.68 0.85
N ASN A 180 -14.66 -16.92 0.98
CA ASN A 180 -16.04 -17.15 1.40
C ASN A 180 -16.26 -16.58 2.83
N LYS A 181 -17.13 -15.56 2.97
CA LYS A 181 -17.67 -14.94 4.22
C LYS A 181 -16.66 -14.13 5.07
N GLU A 182 -17.01 -13.05 5.77
CA GLU A 182 -18.30 -12.45 6.18
C GLU A 182 -18.41 -10.98 5.73
N ILE A 183 -19.61 -10.56 5.34
CA ILE A 183 -19.97 -9.15 5.23
C ILE A 183 -20.15 -8.65 6.67
N SER A 184 -19.05 -8.25 7.33
CA SER A 184 -19.15 -7.54 8.60
C SER A 184 -20.02 -6.30 8.38
N ALA A 185 -21.14 -6.20 9.10
CA ALA A 185 -22.11 -5.12 9.04
C ALA A 185 -21.39 -3.76 8.97
N TYR A 186 -21.41 -3.14 7.80
CA TYR A 186 -20.84 -1.81 7.61
C TYR A 186 -21.70 -0.84 8.41
N ILE A 187 -21.13 -0.29 9.48
CA ILE A 187 -21.79 0.66 10.38
C ILE A 187 -22.36 1.81 9.54
N ILE A 188 -23.68 1.90 9.53
CA ILE A 188 -24.42 3.04 8.99
C ILE A 188 -24.35 4.12 10.04
N PHE A 189 -23.54 5.15 9.81
CA PHE A 189 -23.63 6.37 10.61
C PHE A 189 -24.78 7.21 10.02
N GLU A 190 -25.95 7.16 10.67
CA GLU A 190 -27.04 8.08 10.40
C GLU A 190 -26.61 9.50 10.83
N GLY A 191 -26.71 10.47 9.90
CA GLY A 191 -26.27 11.85 10.08
C GLY A 191 -25.22 12.35 9.07
N SER A 192 -24.77 11.51 8.14
CA SER A 192 -23.75 11.89 7.16
C SER A 192 -24.33 12.55 5.90
N LYS A 193 -23.68 13.63 5.43
CA LYS A 193 -24.07 14.34 4.20
C LYS A 193 -23.82 13.48 2.95
N PRO A 194 -24.81 13.33 2.05
CA PRO A 194 -24.66 12.53 0.84
C PRO A 194 -23.67 13.17 -0.13
N LEU A 195 -23.01 12.34 -0.95
CA LEU A 195 -22.11 12.75 -2.03
C LEU A 195 -22.59 12.12 -3.33
N GLU A 196 -22.83 12.94 -4.34
CA GLU A 196 -23.09 12.54 -5.71
C GLU A 196 -21.79 12.47 -6.52
N VAL A 197 -21.67 11.47 -7.38
CA VAL A 197 -20.51 11.25 -8.24
C VAL A 197 -20.97 11.14 -9.67
N ARG A 198 -20.46 12.01 -10.54
CA ARG A 198 -20.80 12.03 -11.97
C ARG A 198 -19.63 11.60 -12.84
N VAL A 199 -19.91 11.03 -14.01
CA VAL A 199 -18.90 10.53 -14.94
C VAL A 199 -19.05 11.25 -16.29
N GLY A 200 -17.95 11.76 -16.85
CA GLY A 200 -17.91 12.38 -18.18
C GLY A 200 -18.36 13.85 -18.24
N ASP A 201 -18.10 14.50 -19.38
CA ASP A 201 -18.26 15.96 -19.59
C ASP A 201 -19.70 16.48 -19.62
N ASN A 202 -20.72 15.63 -19.45
CA ASN A 202 -22.12 16.06 -19.35
C ASN A 202 -22.96 15.06 -18.54
N ALA A 203 -23.10 15.34 -17.24
CA ALA A 203 -24.34 15.26 -16.42
C ALA A 203 -25.40 14.13 -16.57
N GLU A 204 -25.15 12.99 -17.23
CA GLU A 204 -26.18 11.93 -17.38
C GLU A 204 -26.12 10.81 -16.34
N PHE A 205 -24.97 10.62 -15.68
CA PHE A 205 -24.76 9.49 -14.76
C PHE A 205 -24.46 10.00 -13.34
N SER A 206 -25.26 9.61 -12.35
CA SER A 206 -25.08 10.01 -10.95
C SER A 206 -25.11 8.80 -10.03
N MET A 207 -24.01 8.54 -9.30
CA MET A 207 -24.00 7.61 -8.16
C MET A 207 -24.14 8.43 -6.88
N LYS A 208 -25.02 8.03 -5.95
CA LYS A 208 -25.16 8.74 -4.67
C LYS A 208 -24.65 7.87 -3.53
N PHE A 209 -23.66 8.39 -2.84
CA PHE A 209 -23.13 7.77 -1.63
C PHE A 209 -23.75 8.47 -0.43
N SER A 210 -24.21 7.70 0.56
CA SER A 210 -24.81 8.29 1.76
C SER A 210 -23.81 9.07 2.65
N SER A 211 -22.50 8.99 2.36
CA SER A 211 -21.48 9.82 3.01
C SER A 211 -20.23 10.00 2.16
N LYS A 212 -19.47 11.08 2.42
CA LYS A 212 -18.10 11.26 1.89
C LYS A 212 -17.15 10.11 2.25
N ASN A 213 -17.25 9.59 3.48
CA ASN A 213 -16.41 8.46 3.90
C ASN A 213 -16.73 7.21 3.08
N ARG A 214 -18.01 6.95 2.82
CA ARG A 214 -18.45 5.85 1.96
C ARG A 214 -17.96 6.04 0.54
N ALA A 215 -18.14 7.22 -0.05
CA ALA A 215 -17.61 7.53 -1.37
C ALA A 215 -16.09 7.31 -1.47
N ALA A 216 -15.31 7.76 -0.48
CA ALA A 216 -13.86 7.55 -0.46
C ALA A 216 -13.49 6.05 -0.55
N VAL A 217 -14.17 5.19 0.20
CA VAL A 217 -13.96 3.74 0.17
C VAL A 217 -14.44 3.14 -1.16
N SER A 218 -15.65 3.47 -1.61
CA SER A 218 -16.27 2.95 -2.83
C SER A 218 -15.51 3.34 -4.10
N LEU A 219 -14.90 4.52 -4.11
CA LEU A 219 -14.13 5.03 -5.26
C LEU A 219 -12.65 4.66 -5.15
N GLY A 220 -12.17 4.24 -3.97
CA GLY A 220 -10.73 4.05 -3.71
C GLY A 220 -9.95 5.36 -3.73
N ILE A 221 -10.62 6.48 -3.47
CA ILE A 221 -10.04 7.82 -3.43
C ILE A 221 -9.82 8.19 -1.96
N PRO A 222 -8.60 8.59 -1.54
CA PRO A 222 -8.38 9.05 -0.17
C PRO A 222 -9.33 10.21 0.19
N LYS A 223 -9.90 10.20 1.40
CA LYS A 223 -10.83 11.24 1.85
C LYS A 223 -10.28 12.65 1.69
N THR A 224 -8.99 12.85 1.97
CA THR A 224 -8.30 14.15 1.78
C THR A 224 -8.31 14.62 0.33
N THR A 225 -8.22 13.69 -0.62
CA THR A 225 -8.28 14.01 -2.05
C THR A 225 -9.73 14.25 -2.46
N LEU A 226 -10.67 13.44 -1.95
CA LEU A 226 -12.11 13.66 -2.18
C LEU A 226 -12.54 15.06 -1.71
N ASP A 227 -12.17 15.45 -0.48
CA ASP A 227 -12.52 16.76 0.09
C ASP A 227 -11.89 17.95 -0.67
N ARG A 228 -10.80 17.74 -1.40
CA ARG A 228 -10.14 18.79 -2.20
C ARG A 228 -10.86 19.04 -3.53
N TYR A 229 -11.43 18.01 -4.12
CA TYR A 229 -12.01 18.06 -5.47
C TYR A 229 -13.54 18.14 -5.47
N ILE A 230 -14.16 18.03 -4.31
CA ILE A 230 -15.62 18.14 -4.17
C ILE A 230 -16.12 19.52 -4.59
N ASN A 231 -17.20 19.54 -5.36
CA ASN A 231 -17.87 20.71 -5.92
C ASN A 231 -17.05 21.55 -6.91
N LEU A 232 -15.90 21.07 -7.39
CA LEU A 232 -15.16 21.79 -8.41
C LEU A 232 -15.76 21.50 -9.80
N LYS A 233 -16.24 22.54 -10.49
CA LYS A 233 -16.97 22.45 -11.77
C LYS A 233 -16.18 21.76 -12.88
N ILE A 234 -14.87 22.03 -12.94
CA ILE A 234 -14.03 21.71 -14.10
C ILE A 234 -13.07 20.55 -13.82
N PHE A 235 -12.98 20.13 -12.55
CA PHE A 235 -11.96 19.18 -12.12
C PHE A 235 -12.57 17.80 -11.87
N THR A 236 -12.09 16.82 -12.63
CA THR A 236 -12.34 15.41 -12.37
C THR A 236 -11.23 14.81 -11.52
N ILE A 237 -11.57 13.69 -10.87
CA ILE A 237 -10.61 12.87 -10.16
C ILE A 237 -10.72 11.42 -10.62
N TYR A 238 -9.57 10.79 -10.87
CA TYR A 238 -9.54 9.38 -11.20
C TYR A 238 -9.96 8.53 -9.99
N SER A 239 -11.01 7.74 -10.15
CA SER A 239 -11.45 6.72 -9.18
C SER A 239 -10.74 5.40 -9.48
N PRO A 240 -9.82 4.90 -8.63
CA PRO A 240 -9.15 3.62 -8.87
C PRO A 240 -10.08 2.41 -8.82
N VAL A 241 -11.25 2.52 -8.19
CA VAL A 241 -12.23 1.42 -8.12
C VAL A 241 -13.12 1.39 -9.35
N LEU A 242 -13.56 2.55 -9.83
CA LEU A 242 -14.36 2.66 -11.06
C LEU A 242 -13.49 2.74 -12.32
N GLU A 243 -12.19 2.98 -12.14
CA GLU A 243 -11.16 3.13 -13.16
C GLU A 243 -11.49 4.19 -14.24
N MET A 244 -12.19 5.25 -13.84
CA MET A 244 -12.61 6.39 -14.67
C MET A 244 -12.48 7.70 -13.90
N ASP A 245 -12.46 8.80 -14.65
CA ASP A 245 -12.47 10.16 -14.10
C ASP A 245 -13.89 10.54 -13.68
N VAL A 246 -14.03 11.01 -12.44
CA VAL A 246 -15.31 11.34 -11.82
C VAL A 246 -15.35 12.76 -11.29
N TYR A 247 -16.50 13.40 -11.40
CA TYR A 247 -16.84 14.64 -10.71
C TYR A 247 -17.45 14.31 -9.35
N LEU A 248 -17.06 15.05 -8.31
CA LEU A 248 -17.55 14.86 -6.95
C LEU A 248 -18.45 16.03 -6.57
N ILE A 249 -19.70 15.78 -6.19
CA ILE A 249 -20.70 16.81 -5.90
C ILE A 249 -21.33 16.55 -4.53
N ASP A 250 -21.15 17.48 -3.60
CA ASP A 250 -21.97 17.66 -2.39
C ASP A 250 -23.20 18.52 -2.75
N PRO A 251 -24.40 17.95 -2.84
CA PRO A 251 -25.60 18.70 -3.20
C PRO A 251 -25.98 19.76 -2.16
N SER A 252 -25.42 19.71 -0.95
CA SER A 252 -25.67 20.71 0.09
C SER A 252 -24.84 21.99 -0.04
N LYS A 253 -23.99 22.09 -1.07
CA LYS A 253 -23.05 23.20 -1.27
C LYS A 253 -23.05 23.63 -2.74
N PRO A 254 -22.81 24.93 -3.04
CA PRO A 254 -22.69 25.38 -4.42
C PRO A 254 -21.45 24.77 -5.10
N LEU A 255 -21.51 24.66 -6.43
CA LEU A 255 -20.34 24.34 -7.24
C LEU A 255 -19.40 25.56 -7.29
N SER A 256 -18.10 25.32 -7.27
CA SER A 256 -17.04 26.32 -7.34
C SER A 256 -16.26 26.23 -8.66
N GLU A 257 -15.81 27.38 -9.15
CA GLU A 257 -14.86 27.53 -10.26
C GLU A 257 -13.41 27.58 -9.78
N ASP A 258 -13.20 27.44 -8.47
CA ASP A 258 -11.87 27.41 -7.86
C ASP A 258 -11.02 26.23 -8.35
N SER A 259 -9.72 26.38 -8.23
CA SER A 259 -8.77 25.29 -8.45
C SER A 259 -8.58 24.44 -7.18
N PRO A 260 -8.18 23.16 -7.31
CA PRO A 260 -7.90 22.30 -6.17
C PRO A 260 -6.85 22.95 -5.26
N SER A 261 -7.22 23.24 -4.02
CA SER A 261 -6.27 23.78 -3.04
C SER A 261 -5.41 22.64 -2.50
N TYR A 262 -4.15 22.63 -2.95
CA TYR A 262 -3.13 21.88 -2.26
C TYR A 262 -2.73 22.75 -1.09
N THR A 263 -3.02 22.28 0.12
CA THR A 263 -2.15 22.65 1.23
C THR A 263 -0.77 22.14 0.84
N THR A 264 0.02 22.99 0.19
CA THR A 264 1.42 23.06 0.56
C THR A 264 1.35 23.13 2.06
N THR A 265 1.89 22.11 2.71
CA THR A 265 2.39 22.38 4.05
C THR A 265 3.43 23.44 3.76
N ASP A 266 3.05 24.71 3.83
CA ASP A 266 3.99 25.78 4.09
C ASP A 266 4.77 25.21 5.26
N GLY A 267 5.99 24.76 4.94
CA GLY A 267 6.75 23.91 5.85
C GLY A 267 6.76 24.67 7.15
N VAL A 268 6.16 24.07 8.20
CA VAL A 268 5.95 24.78 9.48
C VAL A 268 7.26 25.46 9.78
N MET A 269 7.25 26.80 9.79
CA MET A 269 8.48 27.57 9.72
C MET A 269 9.36 27.18 10.92
N THR A 270 10.68 27.19 10.72
CA THR A 270 11.59 27.00 11.85
C THR A 270 11.33 28.11 12.86
N ILE A 271 11.37 27.78 14.15
CA ILE A 271 11.14 28.77 15.19
C ILE A 271 12.12 29.94 15.06
N THR A 272 11.58 31.15 15.17
CA THR A 272 12.33 32.41 15.05
C THR A 272 12.41 33.12 16.40
N GLY A 273 13.42 33.98 16.58
CA GLY A 273 13.59 34.76 17.81
C GLY A 273 14.20 33.98 18.99
N VAL A 274 14.77 32.79 18.73
CA VAL A 274 15.51 32.01 19.72
C VAL A 274 16.82 31.52 19.10
N ASP A 275 17.94 31.75 19.77
CA ASP A 275 19.22 31.16 19.36
C ASP A 275 19.27 29.70 19.80
N LEU A 276 19.01 28.80 18.84
CA LEU A 276 19.00 27.37 19.10
C LEU A 276 20.40 26.82 19.39
N TYR A 277 21.48 27.41 18.86
CA TYR A 277 22.84 26.89 19.04
C TYR A 277 23.44 27.28 20.40
N ALA A 278 22.91 28.32 21.04
CA ALA A 278 23.23 28.66 22.43
C ALA A 278 22.65 27.67 23.46
N LEU A 279 21.68 26.82 23.07
CA LEU A 279 21.06 25.87 23.99
C LEU A 279 22.01 24.71 24.33
N ALA A 280 21.88 24.19 25.56
CA ALA A 280 22.64 23.02 25.99
C ALA A 280 22.35 21.79 25.09
N LYS A 281 23.41 21.16 24.57
CA LYS A 281 23.30 19.99 23.68
C LYS A 281 22.60 18.82 24.37
N GLY A 282 21.71 18.15 23.65
CA GLY A 282 21.03 16.94 24.11
C GLY A 282 19.94 17.16 25.18
N LYS A 283 19.47 18.40 25.36
CA LYS A 283 18.32 18.75 26.21
C LYS A 283 17.19 19.32 25.35
N LEU A 284 15.95 19.04 25.77
CA LEU A 284 14.72 19.57 25.23
C LEU A 284 14.20 20.68 26.14
N PHE A 285 14.07 21.88 25.59
CA PHE A 285 13.55 23.03 26.30
C PHE A 285 12.09 23.25 25.87
N ALA A 286 11.21 23.43 26.86
CA ALA A 286 9.87 23.94 26.66
C ALA A 286 9.87 25.42 27.02
N LEU A 287 9.52 26.29 26.08
CA LEU A 287 9.37 27.73 26.29
C LEU A 287 7.90 28.11 26.26
N SER A 288 7.53 29.10 27.05
CA SER A 288 6.23 29.76 26.94
C SER A 288 6.10 30.50 25.61
N LEU A 289 4.90 31.01 25.32
CA LEU A 289 4.62 31.72 24.06
C LEU A 289 5.46 32.97 23.82
N ASP A 290 6.00 33.56 24.89
CA ASP A 290 6.91 34.72 24.83
C ASP A 290 8.33 34.37 24.33
N LYS A 291 8.65 33.07 24.16
CA LYS A 291 9.94 32.53 23.74
C LYS A 291 11.12 32.94 24.65
N LYS A 292 10.83 33.44 25.85
CA LYS A 292 11.81 33.90 26.83
C LYS A 292 11.65 33.15 28.14
N SER A 293 10.41 32.98 28.59
CA SER A 293 10.09 32.28 29.82
C SER A 293 10.26 30.78 29.63
N LEU A 294 11.09 30.19 30.47
CA LEU A 294 11.33 28.75 30.49
C LEU A 294 10.17 28.05 31.18
N PHE A 295 9.48 27.17 30.45
CA PHE A 295 8.42 26.33 30.99
C PHE A 295 8.98 25.04 31.61
N GLY A 296 10.04 24.49 31.03
CA GLY A 296 10.71 23.30 31.57
C GLY A 296 11.87 22.81 30.71
N ILE A 297 12.72 21.96 31.31
CA ILE A 297 13.84 21.31 30.62
C ILE A 297 13.74 19.80 30.83
N TYR A 298 13.87 19.05 29.73
CA TYR A 298 13.73 17.60 29.71
C TYR A 298 14.88 16.96 28.96
N ASP A 299 15.18 15.69 29.27
CA ASP A 299 16.23 14.96 28.54
C ASP A 299 15.84 14.63 27.10
N ASN A 300 14.54 14.38 26.87
CA ASN A 300 14.01 14.00 25.57
C ASN A 300 12.47 14.17 25.52
N PRO A 301 11.86 14.08 24.32
CA PRO A 301 10.41 14.21 24.17
C PRO A 301 9.58 13.19 24.97
N SER A 302 10.12 12.01 25.24
CA SER A 302 9.41 10.98 26.02
C SER A 302 9.37 11.32 27.50
N LYS A 303 10.45 11.88 28.06
CA LYS A 303 10.46 12.45 29.42
C LYS A 303 9.50 13.62 29.54
N ALA A 304 9.47 14.51 28.54
CA ALA A 304 8.52 15.63 28.52
C ALA A 304 7.08 15.14 28.48
N ALA A 305 6.72 14.21 27.56
CA ALA A 305 5.37 13.69 27.45
C ALA A 305 4.88 12.97 28.72
N MET A 306 5.77 12.23 29.39
CA MET A 306 5.45 11.58 30.66
C MET A 306 5.30 12.60 31.80
N SER A 307 6.21 13.56 31.90
CA SER A 307 6.21 14.55 32.98
C SER A 307 5.08 15.57 32.88
N LEU A 308 4.68 15.91 31.65
CA LEU A 308 3.68 16.96 31.40
C LEU A 308 2.27 16.40 31.26
N ASP A 309 2.12 15.26 30.59
CA ASP A 309 0.81 14.74 30.21
C ASP A 309 0.56 13.29 30.67
N GLY A 310 1.52 12.66 31.37
CA GLY A 310 1.43 11.25 31.76
C GLY A 310 1.36 10.28 30.56
N ARG A 311 1.79 10.71 29.36
CA ARG A 311 1.64 9.96 28.11
C ARG A 311 2.91 9.22 27.72
N SER A 312 2.74 8.01 27.22
CA SER A 312 3.82 7.20 26.65
C SER A 312 4.14 7.54 25.18
N ASP A 313 3.19 8.11 24.43
CA ASP A 313 3.41 8.56 23.04
C ASP A 313 3.93 9.99 23.03
N SER A 314 5.19 10.19 22.64
CA SER A 314 5.82 11.51 22.53
C SER A 314 5.75 12.12 21.12
N ARG A 315 5.03 11.49 20.17
CA ARG A 315 5.01 11.96 18.77
C ARG A 315 4.45 13.36 18.61
N TYR A 316 3.45 13.73 19.42
CA TYR A 316 2.86 15.06 19.40
C TYR A 316 3.83 16.17 19.85
N ILE A 317 4.89 15.84 20.62
CA ILE A 317 5.98 16.78 20.94
C ILE A 317 7.06 16.73 19.85
N SER A 318 7.55 15.53 19.53
CA SER A 318 8.70 15.35 18.63
C SER A 318 8.49 15.89 17.22
N ARG A 319 7.23 15.95 16.74
CA ARG A 319 6.88 16.49 15.43
C ARG A 319 7.05 18.00 15.30
N TYR A 320 7.09 18.72 16.43
CA TYR A 320 7.07 20.18 16.45
C TYR A 320 8.32 20.79 17.11
N ILE A 321 9.37 20.00 17.32
CA ILE A 321 10.64 20.51 17.83
C ILE A 321 11.26 21.49 16.84
N ASN A 322 11.67 22.66 17.32
CA ASN A 322 12.24 23.76 16.55
C ASN A 322 11.30 24.32 15.48
N LEU A 323 9.99 24.08 15.61
CA LEU A 323 9.00 24.62 14.69
C LEU A 323 8.22 25.76 15.36
N GLU A 324 7.79 26.72 14.56
CA GLU A 324 6.93 27.85 14.95
C GLU A 324 5.48 27.37 15.18
N ARG A 325 5.32 26.36 16.04
CA ARG A 325 4.04 25.75 16.38
C ARG A 325 4.02 25.31 17.85
N PRO A 326 3.21 25.95 18.70
CA PRO A 326 3.11 25.56 20.10
C PRO A 326 2.33 24.24 20.23
N VAL A 327 2.63 23.51 21.30
CA VAL A 327 2.00 22.25 21.69
C VAL A 327 1.31 22.46 23.03
N ALA A 328 0.04 22.10 23.12
CA ALA A 328 -0.71 22.16 24.38
C ALA A 328 -0.29 21.00 25.29
N VAL A 329 0.15 21.31 26.50
CA VAL A 329 0.65 20.36 27.50
C VAL A 329 0.01 20.58 28.86
N GLY A 330 -0.03 19.55 29.70
CA GLY A 330 -0.64 19.61 31.02
C GLY A 330 -2.17 19.45 31.01
N GLU A 331 -2.74 19.45 32.22
CA GLU A 331 -4.19 19.41 32.42
C GLU A 331 -4.87 20.67 31.85
N ASP A 332 -4.24 21.84 32.07
CA ASP A 332 -4.73 23.15 31.63
C ASP A 332 -4.51 23.46 30.14
N LYS A 333 -3.93 22.52 29.39
CA LYS A 333 -3.63 22.69 27.95
C LYS A 333 -2.79 23.93 27.64
N THR A 334 -1.84 24.24 28.51
CA THR A 334 -0.95 25.38 28.34
C THR A 334 -0.11 25.24 27.06
N PRO A 335 -0.12 26.24 26.15
CA PRO A 335 0.63 26.17 24.91
C PRO A 335 2.11 26.50 25.12
N VAL A 336 3.00 25.60 24.69
CA VAL A 336 4.46 25.77 24.81
C VAL A 336 5.19 25.43 23.50
N TYR A 337 6.30 26.12 23.23
CA TYR A 337 7.22 25.77 22.15
C TYR A 337 8.26 24.77 22.63
N PHE A 338 8.54 23.76 21.82
CA PHE A 338 9.60 22.78 22.11
C PHE A 338 10.80 23.04 21.22
N ILE A 339 11.97 23.24 21.82
CA ILE A 339 13.21 23.56 21.11
C ILE A 339 14.41 22.74 21.60
N MET A 340 15.35 22.50 20.70
CA MET A 340 16.59 21.75 20.91
C MET A 340 17.72 22.30 20.05
N ASN A 341 18.94 22.30 20.58
CA ASN A 341 20.14 22.65 19.83
C ASN A 341 20.33 21.71 18.63
N PRO A 342 20.29 22.17 17.35
CA PRO A 342 20.27 21.35 16.14
C PRO A 342 21.44 20.37 15.96
N ASP A 343 22.59 20.62 16.59
CA ASP A 343 23.75 19.73 16.58
C ASP A 343 23.53 18.38 17.29
N TRP A 344 22.42 18.24 18.01
CA TRP A 344 22.03 17.00 18.71
C TRP A 344 21.65 15.82 17.81
N LYS A 345 21.46 16.02 16.50
CA LYS A 345 20.89 15.00 15.59
C LYS A 345 21.74 13.72 15.46
N THR A 346 23.02 13.75 15.83
CA THR A 346 23.90 12.57 15.86
C THR A 346 23.63 11.61 17.03
N ASP A 347 22.85 12.03 18.04
CA ASP A 347 22.64 11.29 19.30
C ASP A 347 21.21 10.69 19.45
N ILE A 348 20.36 10.87 18.43
CA ILE A 348 18.94 10.45 18.43
C ILE A 348 18.78 8.91 18.49
N ILE A 349 19.64 8.17 17.80
CA ILE A 349 19.52 6.71 17.68
C ILE A 349 19.81 6.03 19.03
N GLY A 350 20.74 6.56 19.82
CA GLY A 350 21.05 6.07 21.16
C GLY A 350 19.98 6.40 22.20
N ARG A 351 19.36 7.59 22.10
CA ARG A 351 18.44 8.09 23.13
C ARG A 351 16.96 7.77 22.91
N ILE A 352 16.49 7.56 21.67
CA ILE A 352 15.17 6.95 21.43
C ILE A 352 15.09 5.52 22.00
N ALA A 353 16.25 4.84 22.10
CA ALA A 353 16.36 3.56 22.79
C ALA A 353 16.35 3.70 24.33
N ALA A 354 16.76 4.85 24.88
CA ALA A 354 16.75 5.17 26.31
C ALA A 354 15.35 5.66 26.75
N ARG A 355 14.37 4.77 26.70
CA ARG A 355 13.03 5.02 27.26
C ARG A 355 13.09 4.98 28.79
N PRO A 356 12.52 5.97 29.50
CA PRO A 356 12.34 5.91 30.94
C PRO A 356 11.11 5.07 31.26
N GLY A 357 11.31 4.11 32.14
CA GLY A 357 10.45 2.96 32.29
C GLY A 357 11.31 1.76 31.99
N GLU A 358 11.71 1.07 33.05
CA GLU A 358 11.95 -0.36 32.94
C GLU A 358 10.84 -0.90 32.05
N ARG A 359 11.17 -1.24 30.80
CA ARG A 359 10.56 -2.42 30.25
C ARG A 359 10.81 -3.42 31.38
N LYS A 360 9.75 -3.86 32.07
CA LYS A 360 9.62 -5.29 32.31
C LYS A 360 10.12 -5.88 31.01
N LYS A 361 11.38 -6.35 31.00
CA LYS A 361 11.91 -7.08 29.86
C LYS A 361 10.76 -8.03 29.59
N SER A 362 10.09 -7.91 28.44
CA SER A 362 9.30 -9.05 28.03
C SER A 362 10.31 -10.18 28.16
N GLY A 363 10.00 -11.19 28.97
CA GLY A 363 10.93 -12.26 29.38
C GLY A 363 11.34 -13.16 28.20
N ARG A 364 11.42 -12.56 27.01
CA ARG A 364 11.49 -13.10 25.67
C ARG A 364 12.26 -12.15 24.75
N SER A 365 13.36 -11.52 25.20
CA SER A 365 14.50 -11.44 24.26
C SER A 365 15.04 -12.87 24.13
N ARG A 366 14.26 -13.73 23.46
CA ARG A 366 14.60 -15.14 23.30
C ARG A 366 15.88 -15.17 22.48
N SER A 367 16.95 -15.68 23.09
CA SER A 367 18.14 -16.06 22.34
C SER A 367 17.71 -16.94 21.17
N ILE A 368 18.31 -16.70 20.00
CA ILE A 368 17.93 -17.35 18.75
C ILE A 368 19.05 -18.26 18.30
N VAL A 369 18.70 -19.44 17.80
CA VAL A 369 19.63 -20.38 17.17
C VAL A 369 19.46 -20.27 15.66
N LEU A 370 20.57 -19.99 14.97
CA LEU A 370 20.68 -20.06 13.52
C LEU A 370 21.26 -21.43 13.17
N VAL A 371 20.51 -22.25 12.44
CA VAL A 371 21.02 -23.53 11.92
C VAL A 371 21.36 -23.34 10.45
N ASP A 372 22.62 -23.58 10.11
CA ASP A 372 23.11 -23.67 8.74
C ASP A 372 23.06 -25.14 8.31
N VAL A 373 22.04 -25.52 7.55
CA VAL A 373 21.84 -26.93 7.15
C VAL A 373 22.90 -27.42 6.17
N LEU A 374 23.58 -26.52 5.45
CA LEU A 374 24.67 -26.91 4.53
C LEU A 374 25.94 -27.24 5.30
N ASN A 375 26.31 -26.38 6.26
CA ASN A 375 27.53 -26.57 7.05
C ASN A 375 27.31 -27.41 8.33
N LYS A 376 26.09 -27.91 8.55
CA LYS A 376 25.69 -28.67 9.75
C LYS A 376 26.12 -27.97 11.05
N SER A 377 25.92 -26.65 11.11
CA SER A 377 26.29 -25.83 12.27
C SER A 377 25.08 -25.13 12.86
N ALA A 378 25.08 -24.94 14.18
CA ALA A 378 24.02 -24.28 14.92
C ALA A 378 24.63 -23.24 15.86
N LEU A 379 24.47 -21.96 15.52
CA LEU A 379 25.04 -20.84 16.27
C LEU A 379 23.97 -20.14 17.10
N VAL A 380 24.25 -19.91 18.38
CA VAL A 380 23.35 -19.17 19.26
C VAL A 380 23.72 -17.69 19.32
N PHE A 381 22.71 -16.82 19.22
CA PHE A 381 22.84 -15.38 19.32
C PHE A 381 21.98 -14.84 20.47
N SER A 382 22.50 -13.83 21.17
CA SER A 382 21.79 -13.16 22.27
C SER A 382 20.57 -12.37 21.80
N THR A 383 20.57 -11.91 20.54
CA THR A 383 19.46 -11.18 19.93
C THR A 383 19.28 -11.52 18.45
N VAL A 384 18.05 -11.37 17.95
CA VAL A 384 17.73 -11.45 16.52
C VAL A 384 18.52 -10.43 15.69
N SER A 385 18.83 -9.27 16.25
CA SER A 385 19.60 -8.24 15.56
C SER A 385 21.04 -8.67 15.32
N ASN A 386 21.71 -9.28 16.31
CA ASN A 386 23.08 -9.78 16.15
C ASN A 386 23.15 -10.88 15.09
N MET A 387 22.20 -11.82 15.12
CA MET A 387 22.07 -12.86 14.09
C MET A 387 21.86 -12.24 12.69
N SER A 388 20.97 -11.24 12.58
CA SER A 388 20.67 -10.58 11.30
C SER A 388 21.90 -9.93 10.67
N ARG A 389 22.78 -9.31 11.49
CA ARG A 389 24.04 -8.74 11.02
C ARG A 389 25.02 -9.82 10.56
N TYR A 390 25.12 -10.93 11.31
CA TYR A 390 25.98 -12.07 10.93
C TYR A 390 25.63 -12.64 9.54
N ILE A 391 24.34 -12.68 9.19
CA ILE A 391 23.90 -13.12 7.84
C ILE A 391 23.83 -11.99 6.79
N GLY A 392 24.43 -10.82 7.09
CA GLY A 392 24.58 -9.70 6.15
C GLY A 392 23.34 -8.83 5.94
N ARG A 393 22.42 -8.73 6.93
CA ARG A 393 21.26 -7.82 6.87
C ARG A 393 21.44 -6.61 7.80
N ASN A 394 21.31 -5.42 7.21
CA ASN A 394 21.50 -4.13 7.91
C ASN A 394 20.22 -3.53 8.51
N ALA A 395 19.05 -4.17 8.38
CA ALA A 395 17.78 -3.61 8.83
C ALA A 395 17.51 -3.90 10.31
N LEU A 396 17.70 -2.89 11.17
CA LEU A 396 17.51 -2.92 12.63
C LEU A 396 16.06 -3.20 13.10
N THR A 397 15.07 -3.17 12.20
CA THR A 397 13.63 -3.24 12.54
C THR A 397 12.90 -4.42 11.92
N ASP A 398 13.52 -5.16 11.02
CA ASP A 398 12.84 -6.17 10.20
C ASP A 398 12.91 -7.55 10.86
N THR A 399 12.20 -7.73 11.98
CA THR A 399 12.09 -9.06 12.66
C THR A 399 11.04 -9.98 12.01
N GLY A 400 10.30 -9.47 11.01
CA GLY A 400 9.21 -10.19 10.34
C GLY A 400 9.68 -11.40 9.54
N TYR A 401 10.87 -11.35 8.93
CA TYR A 401 11.39 -12.48 8.17
C TYR A 401 11.77 -13.64 9.10
N VAL A 402 12.36 -13.38 10.26
CA VAL A 402 12.71 -14.43 11.23
C VAL A 402 11.46 -15.19 11.65
N LYS A 403 10.36 -14.49 11.95
CA LYS A 403 9.07 -15.14 12.26
C LYS A 403 8.52 -15.95 11.07
N LYS A 404 8.70 -15.47 9.84
CA LYS A 404 8.26 -16.17 8.61
C LYS A 404 9.03 -17.49 8.39
N TYR A 405 10.29 -17.54 8.81
CA TYR A 405 11.20 -18.69 8.64
C TYR A 405 11.48 -19.43 9.96
N MET A 406 10.71 -19.12 11.03
CA MET A 406 10.70 -19.86 12.30
C MET A 406 9.83 -21.13 12.24
N ASN A 407 9.41 -21.52 11.03
CA ASN A 407 8.69 -22.75 10.77
C ASN A 407 9.68 -23.74 10.12
N PRO A 408 9.86 -24.95 10.67
CA PRO A 408 10.89 -25.91 10.22
C PRO A 408 10.75 -26.37 8.76
N THR A 409 9.64 -26.03 8.09
CA THR A 409 9.42 -26.38 6.67
C THR A 409 10.00 -25.38 5.67
N LYS A 410 10.56 -24.24 6.10
CA LYS A 410 11.03 -23.17 5.20
C LYS A 410 12.42 -22.68 5.54
N LEU A 411 13.37 -22.98 4.64
CA LEU A 411 14.73 -22.47 4.70
C LEU A 411 14.82 -21.03 4.18
N TYR A 412 15.45 -20.15 4.95
CA TYR A 412 15.84 -18.83 4.46
C TYR A 412 17.02 -18.96 3.51
N LYS A 413 16.86 -18.43 2.29
CA LYS A 413 17.81 -18.59 1.17
C LYS A 413 18.16 -20.06 0.87
N GLY A 414 17.27 -21.01 1.20
CA GLY A 414 17.56 -22.43 1.01
C GLY A 414 18.65 -23.01 1.91
N ARG A 415 19.09 -22.27 2.95
CA ARG A 415 20.26 -22.64 3.77
C ARG A 415 20.06 -22.52 5.28
N TYR A 416 19.25 -21.57 5.73
CA TYR A 416 19.19 -21.23 7.15
C TYR A 416 17.82 -21.53 7.76
N GLU A 417 17.83 -22.16 8.93
CA GLU A 417 16.67 -22.26 9.82
C GLU A 417 16.86 -21.35 11.04
N PHE A 418 15.74 -20.89 11.58
CA PHE A 418 15.73 -20.07 12.78
C PHE A 418 14.90 -20.77 13.85
N HIS A 419 15.50 -20.99 15.01
CA HIS A 419 14.83 -21.60 16.15
C HIS A 419 14.95 -20.69 17.36
N TYR A 420 13.90 -20.61 18.18
CA TYR A 420 14.11 -20.07 19.51
C TYR A 420 14.96 -21.05 20.32
N ARG A 421 15.87 -20.57 21.16
CA ARG A 421 16.77 -21.45 21.93
C ARG A 421 16.01 -22.42 22.82
N ASP A 422 14.87 -22.00 23.39
CA ASP A 422 13.99 -22.85 24.20
C ASP A 422 13.24 -23.92 23.39
N GLU A 423 13.21 -23.81 22.06
CA GLU A 423 12.47 -24.69 21.15
C GLU A 423 13.42 -25.55 20.27
N PHE A 424 14.74 -25.30 20.33
CA PHE A 424 15.74 -26.03 19.55
C PHE A 424 16.19 -27.31 20.26
N THR A 425 15.97 -28.46 19.63
CA THR A 425 16.33 -29.79 20.16
C THR A 425 17.67 -30.33 19.65
N GLY A 426 18.36 -29.59 18.77
CA GLY A 426 19.66 -29.99 18.22
C GLY A 426 20.86 -29.57 19.08
N THR A 427 22.07 -29.95 18.64
CA THR A 427 23.32 -29.57 19.32
C THR A 427 23.79 -28.19 18.86
N ILE A 428 24.00 -27.27 19.81
CA ILE A 428 24.57 -25.94 19.53
C ILE A 428 26.08 -26.09 19.32
N THR A 429 26.57 -25.72 18.14
CA THR A 429 27.98 -25.87 17.75
C THR A 429 28.84 -24.66 18.09
N GLY A 430 28.24 -23.53 18.48
CA GLY A 430 28.99 -22.34 18.88
C GLY A 430 28.14 -21.13 19.24
N LYS A 431 28.80 -20.06 19.67
CA LYS A 431 28.19 -18.73 19.84
C LYS A 431 28.45 -17.91 18.60
N GLY A 432 27.40 -17.29 18.05
CA GLY A 432 27.53 -16.32 16.99
C GLY A 432 27.97 -14.98 17.56
N SER A 433 29.25 -14.64 17.41
CA SER A 433 29.78 -13.29 17.57
C SER A 433 29.82 -12.57 16.22
N LEU A 434 29.73 -11.25 16.24
CA LEU A 434 30.05 -10.42 15.08
C LEU A 434 31.56 -10.38 14.87
#